data_AF-A0A2A2HS15-F1
#
_entry.id   AF-A0A2A2HS15-F1
#
_cell.length_a   1.000
_cell.length_b   1.000
_cell.length_c   1.000
_cell.angle_alpha   90.00
_cell.angle_beta   90.00
_cell.angle_gamma   90.00
#
_symmetry.space_group_name_H-M   'P 1'
#
loop_
_entity.id
_entity.type
_entity.pdbx_description
1 polymer ?
#
loop_
_entity_poly.entity_id
_entity_poly.type
_entity_poly.pdbx_seq_one_letter_code
_entity_poly.pdbx_strand_id
1 'polypeptide(L)'
;MVNKMADDGYVVIAPFWQIHDTSPSDAEVEALIRNSITYLETRNDVDIERIGLTGFCAGGRYTMLSLPQIKEFESGVACYGFPYTG
;
A
#
# COMPACT_ATOMS: atom_id res chain seq x y z
N MET A 1 -2.76 -12.69 -5.02
CA MET A 1 -3.42 -11.78 -4.06
C MET A 1 -4.25 -10.74 -4.79
N VAL A 2 -3.63 -9.86 -5.59
CA VAL A 2 -4.29 -8.76 -6.33
C VAL A 2 -5.52 -9.21 -7.12
N ASN A 3 -5.40 -10.18 -8.02
CA ASN A 3 -6.54 -10.65 -8.83
C ASN A 3 -7.68 -11.19 -7.96
N LYS A 4 -7.35 -11.93 -6.90
CA LYS A 4 -8.37 -12.46 -6.00
C LYS A 4 -9.12 -11.34 -5.26
N MET A 5 -8.41 -10.30 -4.81
CA MET A 5 -9.06 -9.12 -4.21
C MET A 5 -9.92 -8.37 -5.23
N ALA A 6 -9.48 -8.29 -6.50
CA ALA A 6 -10.31 -7.72 -7.56
C ALA A 6 -11.58 -8.55 -7.81
N ASP A 7 -11.47 -9.89 -7.83
CA ASP A 7 -12.61 -10.79 -7.95
C ASP A 7 -13.58 -10.68 -6.77
N ASP A 8 -13.05 -10.39 -5.57
CA ASP A 8 -13.82 -10.14 -4.35
C ASP A 8 -14.44 -8.72 -4.31
N GLY A 9 -14.24 -7.90 -5.36
CA GLY A 9 -14.92 -6.60 -5.57
C GLY A 9 -14.10 -5.35 -5.22
N TYR A 10 -12.81 -5.48 -4.94
CA TYR A 10 -11.93 -4.34 -4.63
C TYR A 10 -11.27 -3.76 -5.88
N VAL A 11 -11.12 -2.44 -5.96
CA VAL A 11 -10.15 -1.82 -6.89
C VAL A 11 -8.77 -1.87 -6.26
N VAL A 12 -7.82 -2.55 -6.91
CA VAL A 12 -6.51 -2.82 -6.32
C VAL A 12 -5.40 -2.30 -7.21
N ILE A 13 -4.47 -1.55 -6.62
CA ILE A 13 -3.19 -1.19 -7.22
C ILE A 13 -2.06 -1.93 -6.50
N ALA A 14 -1.15 -2.52 -7.27
CA ALA A 14 0.02 -3.23 -6.75
C ALA A 14 1.28 -2.52 -7.22
N PRO A 15 1.75 -1.49 -6.47
CA PRO A 15 2.94 -0.75 -6.84
C PRO A 15 4.19 -1.63 -6.67
N PHE A 16 4.96 -1.78 -7.75
CA PHE A 16 6.22 -2.55 -7.75
C PHE A 16 7.41 -1.59 -7.59
N TRP A 17 7.93 -1.43 -6.38
CA TRP A 17 9.18 -0.68 -6.16
C TRP A 17 10.43 -1.51 -6.51
N GLN A 18 10.34 -2.83 -6.38
CA GLN A 18 11.48 -3.77 -6.49
C GLN A 18 12.11 -3.83 -7.89
N ILE A 19 11.38 -3.36 -8.91
CA ILE A 19 11.91 -3.26 -10.28
C ILE A 19 12.83 -2.06 -10.47
N HIS A 20 12.81 -1.11 -9.54
CA HIS A 20 13.59 0.12 -9.58
C HIS A 20 14.76 0.09 -8.59
N ASP A 21 14.54 -0.43 -7.38
CA ASP A 21 15.57 -0.59 -6.36
C ASP A 21 15.33 -1.84 -5.51
N THR A 22 16.40 -2.58 -5.23
CA THR A 22 16.40 -3.74 -4.31
C THR A 22 16.42 -3.36 -2.84
N SER A 23 16.72 -2.11 -2.50
CA SER A 23 16.79 -1.59 -1.12
C SER A 23 16.36 -0.12 -1.05
N PRO A 24 15.12 0.20 -1.44
CA PRO A 24 14.63 1.58 -1.39
C PRO A 24 14.56 2.08 0.05
N SER A 25 14.74 3.38 0.22
CA SER A 25 14.48 4.08 1.46
C SER A 25 12.98 4.09 1.80
N ASP A 26 12.67 4.28 3.09
CA ASP A 26 11.28 4.40 3.55
C ASP A 26 10.54 5.55 2.87
N ALA A 27 11.24 6.67 2.62
CA ALA A 27 10.68 7.84 1.96
C ALA A 27 10.30 7.56 0.49
N GLU A 28 11.09 6.75 -0.23
CA GLU A 28 10.78 6.38 -1.62
C GLU A 28 9.54 5.50 -1.70
N VAL A 29 9.41 4.52 -0.78
CA VAL A 29 8.23 3.66 -0.74
C VAL A 29 6.99 4.44 -0.28
N GLU A 30 7.12 5.35 0.70
CA GLU A 30 6.03 6.22 1.10
C GLU A 30 5.56 7.11 -0.07
N ALA A 31 6.48 7.72 -0.82
CA ALA A 31 6.15 8.52 -1.99
C ALA A 31 5.40 7.70 -3.05
N LEU A 32 5.82 6.46 -3.28
CA LEU A 32 5.13 5.54 -4.19
C LEU A 32 3.71 5.19 -3.70
N ILE A 33 3.53 4.98 -2.40
CA ILE A 33 2.22 4.74 -1.79
C ILE A 33 1.31 5.96 -1.97
N ARG A 34 1.80 7.18 -1.69
CA ARG A 34 1.03 8.42 -1.86
C ARG A 34 0.63 8.65 -3.31
N ASN A 35 1.56 8.45 -4.25
CA ASN A 35 1.26 8.54 -5.68
C ASN A 35 0.19 7.52 -6.11
N SER A 36 0.19 6.33 -5.50
CA SER A 36 -0.82 5.30 -5.76
C SER A 36 -2.20 5.75 -5.27
N ILE A 37 -2.29 6.41 -4.11
CA ILE A 37 -3.54 6.99 -3.60
C ILE A 37 -4.02 8.09 -4.55
N THR A 38 -3.15 9.05 -4.91
CA THR A 38 -3.50 10.12 -5.86
C THR A 38 -4.00 9.56 -7.18
N TYR A 39 -3.43 8.47 -7.68
CA TYR A 39 -3.95 7.80 -8.87
C TYR A 39 -5.34 7.19 -8.65
N LEU A 40 -5.55 6.50 -7.52
CA LEU A 40 -6.86 5.93 -7.15
C LEU A 40 -7.95 7.00 -7.03
N GLU A 41 -7.62 8.20 -6.54
CA GLU A 41 -8.56 9.34 -6.47
C GLU A 41 -9.04 9.83 -7.85
N THR A 42 -8.28 9.58 -8.91
CA THR A 42 -8.70 9.94 -10.29
C THR A 42 -9.71 8.96 -10.89
N ARG A 43 -9.97 7.84 -10.22
CA ARG A 43 -10.82 6.76 -10.74
C ARG A 43 -12.25 6.88 -10.23
N ASN A 44 -13.20 6.86 -11.16
CA ASN A 44 -14.63 6.93 -10.85
C ASN A 44 -15.19 5.65 -10.19
N ASP A 45 -14.45 4.54 -10.23
CA ASP A 45 -14.83 3.26 -9.65
C ASP A 45 -14.18 3.00 -8.27
N VAL A 46 -13.55 4.02 -7.68
CA VAL A 46 -12.95 3.97 -6.33
C VAL A 46 -13.77 4.80 -5.34
N ASP A 47 -14.07 4.22 -4.19
CA ASP A 47 -14.60 4.94 -3.02
C ASP A 47 -13.42 5.49 -2.20
N ILE A 48 -13.14 6.79 -2.33
CA ILE A 48 -11.96 7.44 -1.72
C ILE A 48 -12.03 7.50 -0.19
N GLU A 49 -13.21 7.34 0.41
CA GLU A 49 -13.37 7.30 1.87
C GLU A 49 -13.03 5.92 2.44
N ARG A 50 -12.82 4.90 1.58
CA ARG A 50 -12.61 3.50 1.95
C ARG A 50 -11.34 2.89 1.36
N ILE A 51 -10.23 3.62 1.47
CA ILE A 51 -8.93 3.14 1.00
C ILE A 51 -8.26 2.32 2.11
N GLY A 52 -7.76 1.13 1.75
CA GLY A 52 -6.99 0.26 2.64
C GLY A 52 -5.57 -0.02 2.13
N LEU A 53 -4.66 -0.33 3.05
CA LEU A 53 -3.28 -0.73 2.74
C LEU A 53 -2.98 -2.15 3.23
N THR A 54 -2.38 -2.99 2.39
CA THR A 54 -1.91 -4.31 2.83
C THR A 54 -0.61 -4.71 2.15
N GLY A 55 0.17 -5.55 2.83
CA GLY A 55 1.38 -6.12 2.28
C GLY A 55 1.92 -7.30 3.10
N PHE A 56 2.81 -8.06 2.47
CA PHE A 56 3.47 -9.23 3.04
C PHE A 56 4.98 -8.99 3.19
N CYS A 57 5.58 -9.47 4.27
CA CYS A 57 7.02 -9.32 4.56
C CYS A 57 7.43 -7.83 4.56
N ALA A 58 8.28 -7.39 3.63
CA ALA A 58 8.62 -5.98 3.45
C ALA A 58 7.39 -5.10 3.23
N GLY A 59 6.40 -5.56 2.44
CA GLY A 59 5.14 -4.85 2.27
C GLY A 59 4.34 -4.75 3.57
N GLY A 60 4.44 -5.76 4.44
CA GLY A 60 3.83 -5.73 5.77
C GLY A 60 4.48 -4.67 6.67
N ARG A 61 5.81 -4.57 6.63
CA ARG A 61 6.55 -3.48 7.31
C ARG A 61 6.09 -2.10 6.82
N TYR A 62 6.05 -1.88 5.51
CA TYR A 62 5.59 -0.59 4.96
C TYR A 62 4.13 -0.31 5.31
N THR A 63 3.28 -1.34 5.38
CA THR A 63 1.91 -1.18 5.89
C THR A 63 1.91 -0.65 7.32
N MET A 64 2.72 -1.21 8.22
CA MET A 64 2.82 -0.74 9.61
C MET A 64 3.38 0.68 9.74
N LEU A 65 4.32 1.07 8.88
CA LEU A 65 4.92 2.41 8.90
C LEU A 65 4.01 3.48 8.32
N SER A 66 3.33 3.19 7.20
CA SER A 66 2.53 4.16 6.47
C SER A 66 1.13 4.34 7.05
N LEU A 67 0.50 3.28 7.54
CA LEU A 67 -0.87 3.32 8.06
C LEU A 67 -1.12 4.42 9.13
N PRO A 68 -0.24 4.64 10.13
CA PRO A 68 -0.45 5.73 11.10
C PRO A 68 -0.13 7.14 10.56
N GLN A 69 0.60 7.25 9.44
CA GLN A 69 1.13 8.51 8.92
C GLN A 69 0.33 9.08 7.73
N ILE A 70 -0.44 8.22 7.05
CA ILE A 70 -1.22 8.55 5.86
C ILE A 70 -2.71 8.49 6.25
N LYS A 71 -3.38 9.64 6.24
CA LYS A 71 -4.74 9.81 6.80
C LYS A 71 -5.82 9.27 5.87
N GLU A 72 -5.48 9.08 4.60
CA GLU A 72 -6.33 8.57 3.55
C GLU A 72 -6.66 7.07 3.74
N PHE A 73 -5.88 6.36 4.56
CA PHE A 73 -6.16 4.97 4.88
C PHE A 73 -7.16 4.83 6.03
N GLU A 74 -8.29 4.18 5.76
CA GLU A 74 -9.28 3.80 6.77
C GLU A 74 -8.86 2.52 7.53
N SER A 75 -8.14 1.62 6.85
CA SER A 75 -7.74 0.34 7.40
C SER A 75 -6.42 -0.16 6.83
N GLY A 76 -5.76 -1.09 7.55
CA GLY A 76 -4.61 -1.76 7.00
C GLY A 76 -4.34 -3.13 7.62
N VAL A 77 -3.76 -4.01 6.80
CA VAL A 77 -3.44 -5.40 7.18
C VAL A 77 -1.98 -5.68 6.87
N ALA A 78 -1.15 -5.73 7.91
CA ALA A 78 0.25 -6.09 7.81
C ALA A 78 0.44 -7.59 8.04
N CYS A 79 0.89 -8.31 7.01
CA CYS A 79 1.15 -9.75 7.10
C CYS A 79 2.65 -10.01 7.24
N TYR A 80 3.07 -10.58 8.38
CA TYR A 80 4.47 -10.91 8.66
C TYR A 80 5.45 -9.73 8.45
N GLY A 81 4.97 -8.51 8.72
CA GLY A 81 5.78 -7.30 8.71
C GLY A 81 6.39 -7.02 10.08
N PHE A 82 7.58 -6.43 10.10
CA PHE A 82 8.23 -5.96 11.31
C PHE A 82 8.64 -4.49 11.12
N PRO A 83 8.27 -3.57 12.03
CA PRO A 83 8.52 -2.13 11.85
C PRO A 83 10.00 -1.75 12.02
N TYR A 84 10.79 -2.63 12.64
CA TYR A 84 12.23 -2.45 12.84
C TYR A 84 12.99 -3.38 11.87
N THR A 85 14.14 -2.92 11.38
CA THR A 85 15.16 -3.83 10.85
C THR A 85 15.67 -4.66 12.02
N GLY A 86 15.44 -5.97 11.97
CA GLY A 86 16.07 -6.92 12.91
C GLY A 86 17.58 -6.97 12.76
#